data_AF-A0AA37L403-F1
#
_entry.id   AF-A0AA37L403-F1
#
_cell.length_a   1.000
_cell.length_b   1.000
_cell.length_c   1.000
_cell.angle_alpha   90.00
_cell.angle_beta   90.00
_cell.angle_gamma   90.00
#
_symmetry.space_group_name_H-M   'P 1'
#
loop_
_entity.id
_entity.type
_entity.pdbx_description
1 polymer ?
#
loop_
_entity_poly.entity_id
_entity_poly.type
_entity_poly.pdbx_seq_one_letter_code
_entity_poly.pdbx_strand_id
1 'polypeptide(L)'
;MGFPLNFKETDIFREMTMRLFLASIYSWAASDSAQHNTADYGFWSGILGMKEFEKAFGVFDSETNSWAMPSTWQSIGSAPPTAGLAIGALISGFVGSKFGRLNTFRGSSIVSIVGILIQSATIDSYWQIVAGQIINSMALGVLANPIPAYLAEVAPLSIRGTLVNCYHFIIGVGAVLINTCKWSMHERGHTAPPFFSSSWCL
;
A
#
# COMPACT_ATOMS: atom_id res chain seq x y z
N MET A 1 -4.23 -7.09 43.84
CA MET A 1 -3.55 -6.13 42.95
C MET A 1 -4.61 -5.35 42.20
N GLY A 2 -5.05 -4.22 42.75
CA GLY A 2 -6.00 -3.34 42.06
C GLY A 2 -5.21 -2.44 41.11
N PHE A 3 -5.53 -2.50 39.82
CA PHE A 3 -5.02 -1.57 38.82
C PHE A 3 -5.85 -0.28 38.95
N PRO A 4 -5.30 0.84 39.46
CA PRO A 4 -6.06 2.09 39.52
C PRO A 4 -6.26 2.60 38.09
N LEU A 5 -7.47 2.39 37.54
CA LEU A 5 -7.88 2.90 36.23
C LEU A 5 -8.18 4.40 36.32
N ASN A 6 -7.13 5.21 36.49
CA ASN A 6 -7.21 6.66 36.30
C ASN A 6 -6.55 7.01 34.95
N PHE A 7 -7.32 6.90 33.86
CA PHE A 7 -6.84 7.14 32.49
C PHE A 7 -6.29 8.56 32.26
N LYS A 8 -6.59 9.51 33.15
CA LYS A 8 -6.14 10.90 33.02
C LYS A 8 -4.73 11.15 33.59
N GLU A 9 -4.22 10.25 34.43
CA GLU A 9 -2.89 10.36 35.07
C GLU A 9 -1.79 9.54 34.39
N THR A 10 -2.14 8.75 33.38
CA THR A 10 -1.14 7.97 32.63
C THR A 10 -0.30 8.94 31.79
N ASP A 11 1.04 8.90 31.92
CA ASP A 11 1.97 9.76 31.16
C ASP A 11 1.69 9.76 29.65
N ILE A 12 1.08 8.69 29.15
CA ILE A 12 0.55 8.55 27.79
C ILE A 12 -0.38 9.71 27.39
N PHE A 13 -1.40 10.04 28.18
CA PHE A 13 -2.39 11.07 27.82
C PHE A 13 -1.89 12.49 28.06
N ARG A 14 -0.88 12.68 28.93
CA ARG A 14 -0.27 13.98 29.20
C ARG A 14 0.71 14.39 28.09
N GLU A 15 1.47 13.43 27.57
CA GLU A 15 2.52 13.68 26.58
C GLU A 15 2.00 13.55 25.13
N MET A 16 0.87 12.89 24.90
CA MET A 16 0.25 12.76 23.57
C MET A 16 -0.42 14.08 23.15
N THR A 17 0.40 15.07 22.81
CA THR A 17 -0.06 16.34 22.25
C THR A 17 -0.73 16.07 20.91
N MET A 18 -1.88 16.72 20.64
CA MET A 18 -2.61 16.65 19.36
C MET A 18 -1.70 16.77 18.12
N ARG A 19 -0.63 17.56 18.22
CA ARG A 19 0.38 17.77 17.18
C ARG A 19 1.20 16.50 16.86
N LEU A 20 1.56 15.70 17.87
CA LEU A 20 2.26 14.43 17.68
C LEU A 20 1.35 13.40 17.03
N PHE A 21 0.10 13.32 17.47
CA PHE A 21 -0.91 12.46 16.86
C PHE A 21 -1.18 12.84 15.39
N LEU A 22 -1.34 14.14 15.11
CA LEU A 22 -1.47 14.64 13.74
C LEU A 22 -0.20 14.46 12.92
N ALA A 23 0.99 14.54 13.51
CA ALA A 23 2.25 14.24 12.82
C ALA A 23 2.39 12.75 12.52
N SER A 24 1.92 11.86 13.39
CA SER A 24 1.82 10.43 13.13
C SER A 24 0.80 10.13 12.04
N ILE A 25 -0.36 10.79 12.04
CA ILE A 25 -1.37 10.68 10.98
C ILE A 25 -0.87 11.28 9.66
N TYR A 26 -0.16 12.40 9.68
CA TYR A 26 0.41 13.03 8.49
C TYR A 26 1.53 12.18 7.91
N SER A 27 2.43 11.67 8.77
CA SER A 27 3.46 10.72 8.34
C SER A 27 2.81 9.46 7.82
N TRP A 28 1.72 8.99 8.45
CA TRP A 28 0.95 7.86 7.96
C TRP A 28 0.29 8.17 6.60
N ALA A 29 -0.44 9.27 6.41
CA ALA A 29 -1.13 9.61 5.17
C ALA A 29 -0.16 9.88 4.01
N ALA A 30 0.95 10.58 4.29
CA ALA A 30 2.02 10.77 3.31
C ALA A 30 2.71 9.44 2.99
N SER A 31 2.79 8.52 3.96
CA SER A 31 3.31 7.17 3.77
C SER A 31 2.33 6.28 3.02
N ASP A 32 1.02 6.39 3.29
CA ASP A 32 -0.09 5.62 2.73
C ASP A 32 -0.25 5.90 1.23
N SER A 33 -0.07 7.18 0.81
CA SER A 33 0.04 7.54 -0.60
C SER A 33 1.24 6.92 -1.34
N ALA A 34 2.23 6.40 -0.60
CA ALA A 34 3.40 5.70 -1.10
C ALA A 34 3.47 4.21 -0.66
N GLN A 35 2.50 3.73 0.12
CA GLN A 35 2.41 2.38 0.71
C GLN A 35 1.17 1.64 0.22
N HIS A 36 0.92 1.76 -1.08
CA HIS A 36 0.36 0.69 -1.89
C HIS A 36 1.32 -0.52 -1.73
N ASN A 37 1.28 -1.30 -0.63
CA ASN A 37 1.99 -2.59 -0.50
C ASN A 37 1.41 -3.47 0.61
N THR A 38 0.99 -2.88 1.74
CA THR A 38 0.05 -3.59 2.64
C THR A 38 -1.33 -3.66 1.98
N ALA A 39 -1.64 -2.66 1.16
CA ALA A 39 -2.73 -2.71 0.18
C ALA A 39 -2.46 -3.73 -0.93
N ASP A 40 -1.24 -3.82 -1.50
CA ASP A 40 -1.01 -4.46 -2.81
C ASP A 40 -0.94 -5.96 -2.79
N TYR A 41 -0.28 -6.59 -1.81
CA TYR A 41 -0.28 -8.06 -1.79
C TYR A 41 -1.70 -8.60 -1.71
N GLY A 42 -2.55 -7.95 -0.91
CA GLY A 42 -3.97 -8.27 -0.84
C GLY A 42 -4.74 -7.80 -2.07
N PHE A 43 -4.48 -6.60 -2.56
CA PHE A 43 -5.19 -5.98 -3.69
C PHE A 43 -4.90 -6.68 -4.99
N TRP A 44 -3.62 -6.94 -5.30
CA TRP A 44 -3.17 -7.74 -6.43
C TRP A 44 -3.74 -9.15 -6.38
N SER A 45 -3.64 -9.84 -5.23
CA SER A 45 -4.28 -11.15 -5.04
C SER A 45 -5.79 -11.10 -5.29
N GLY A 46 -6.45 -10.01 -4.90
CA GLY A 46 -7.88 -9.80 -5.15
C GLY A 46 -8.22 -9.52 -6.61
N ILE A 47 -7.44 -8.68 -7.31
CA ILE A 47 -7.65 -8.36 -8.72
C ILE A 47 -7.40 -9.59 -9.60
N LEU A 48 -6.38 -10.39 -9.27
CA LEU A 48 -6.12 -11.64 -9.98
C LEU A 48 -7.31 -12.62 -9.95
N GLY A 49 -8.17 -12.54 -8.93
CA GLY A 49 -9.39 -13.33 -8.83
C GLY A 49 -10.66 -12.67 -9.40
N MET A 50 -10.56 -11.48 -10.00
CA MET A 50 -11.70 -10.79 -10.60
C MET A 50 -11.90 -11.24 -12.06
N LYS A 51 -13.11 -11.72 -12.38
CA LYS A 51 -13.47 -12.19 -13.73
C LYS A 51 -13.31 -11.10 -14.80
N GLU A 52 -13.52 -9.85 -14.42
CA GLU A 52 -13.34 -8.67 -15.28
C GLU A 52 -11.87 -8.47 -15.65
N PHE A 53 -10.96 -8.68 -14.70
CA PHE A 53 -9.52 -8.57 -14.93
C PHE A 53 -9.01 -9.75 -15.78
N GLU A 54 -9.52 -10.95 -15.52
CA GLU A 54 -9.22 -12.14 -16.35
C GLU A 54 -9.71 -11.97 -17.79
N LYS A 55 -10.86 -11.33 -18.03
CA LYS A 55 -11.32 -11.02 -19.39
C LYS A 55 -10.49 -9.96 -20.11
N ALA A 56 -9.96 -8.99 -19.36
CA ALA A 56 -9.18 -7.89 -19.93
C ALA A 56 -7.73 -8.31 -20.26
N PHE A 57 -7.10 -9.13 -19.42
CA PHE A 57 -5.66 -9.46 -19.54
C PHE A 57 -5.34 -10.97 -19.57
N GLY A 58 -6.34 -11.84 -19.39
CA GLY A 58 -6.15 -13.28 -19.38
C GLY A 58 -6.07 -13.89 -20.78
N VAL A 59 -5.65 -15.15 -20.82
CA VAL A 59 -5.62 -15.97 -22.04
C VAL A 59 -6.89 -16.82 -22.06
N PHE A 60 -7.55 -16.89 -23.23
CA PHE A 60 -8.72 -17.74 -23.39
C PHE A 60 -8.30 -19.21 -23.42
N ASP A 61 -8.83 -20.00 -22.49
CA ASP A 61 -8.63 -21.44 -22.46
C ASP A 61 -9.78 -22.15 -23.18
N SER A 62 -9.44 -22.84 -24.28
CA SER A 62 -10.36 -23.59 -25.12
C SER A 62 -10.96 -24.83 -24.45
N GLU A 63 -10.35 -25.38 -23.39
CA GLU A 63 -10.88 -26.56 -22.70
C GLU A 63 -11.96 -26.21 -21.68
N THR A 64 -11.81 -25.08 -21.00
CA THR A 64 -12.66 -24.68 -19.87
C THR A 64 -13.71 -23.61 -20.26
N ASN A 65 -13.67 -23.09 -21.50
CA ASN A 65 -14.50 -21.96 -21.97
C ASN A 65 -14.43 -20.73 -21.04
N SER A 66 -13.29 -20.53 -20.39
CA SER A 66 -13.08 -19.46 -19.40
C SER A 66 -11.80 -18.70 -19.68
N TRP A 67 -11.81 -17.41 -19.35
CA TRP A 67 -10.61 -16.58 -19.32
C TRP A 67 -9.87 -16.85 -18.03
N ALA A 68 -8.59 -17.23 -18.13
CA ALA A 68 -7.75 -17.45 -16.96
C ALA A 68 -6.38 -16.81 -17.17
N MET A 69 -5.82 -16.24 -16.10
CA MET A 69 -4.47 -15.71 -16.13
C MET A 69 -3.45 -16.85 -15.96
N PRO A 70 -2.48 -17.04 -16.88
CA PRO A 70 -1.43 -18.05 -16.71
C PRO A 70 -0.68 -17.86 -15.39
N SER A 71 -0.35 -18.95 -14.69
CA SER A 71 0.36 -18.91 -13.40
C SER A 71 1.70 -18.17 -13.47
N THR A 72 2.37 -18.22 -14.64
CA THR A 72 3.58 -17.45 -14.93
C THR A 72 3.32 -15.95 -14.88
N TRP A 73 2.22 -15.47 -15.46
CA TRP A 73 1.88 -14.05 -15.46
C TRP A 73 1.51 -13.59 -14.06
N GLN A 74 0.68 -14.36 -13.33
CA GLN A 74 0.37 -14.07 -11.92
C GLN A 74 1.62 -13.92 -11.04
N SER A 75 2.62 -14.78 -11.28
CA SER A 75 3.92 -14.76 -10.58
C SER A 75 4.75 -13.53 -10.95
N ILE A 76 4.75 -13.14 -12.24
CA ILE A 76 5.40 -11.91 -12.72
C ILE A 76 4.72 -10.65 -12.16
N GLY A 77 3.44 -10.70 -11.82
CA GLY A 77 2.76 -9.60 -11.14
C GLY A 77 3.15 -9.41 -9.67
N SER A 78 3.78 -10.39 -9.03
CA SER A 78 4.06 -10.35 -7.58
C SER A 78 5.55 -10.43 -7.23
N ALA A 79 6.35 -11.19 -7.98
CA ALA A 79 7.77 -11.36 -7.69
C ALA A 79 8.63 -10.10 -7.97
N PRO A 80 8.52 -9.42 -9.13
CA PRO A 80 9.31 -8.22 -9.42
C PRO A 80 9.05 -7.03 -8.48
N PRO A 81 7.80 -6.71 -8.08
CA PRO A 81 7.53 -5.71 -7.04
C PRO A 81 8.25 -6.01 -5.73
N THR A 82 8.24 -7.28 -5.31
CA THR A 82 8.95 -7.74 -4.10
C THR A 82 10.47 -7.53 -4.21
N ALA A 83 11.04 -7.82 -5.38
CA ALA A 83 12.45 -7.56 -5.66
C ALA A 83 12.77 -6.05 -5.66
N GLY A 84 11.90 -5.23 -6.26
CA GLY A 84 12.02 -3.77 -6.25
C GLY A 84 11.99 -3.18 -4.84
N LEU A 85 11.13 -3.73 -3.96
CA LEU A 85 11.09 -3.38 -2.55
C LEU A 85 12.41 -3.68 -1.83
N ALA A 86 12.97 -4.88 -2.06
CA ALA A 86 14.25 -5.28 -1.45
C ALA A 86 15.39 -4.34 -1.89
N ILE A 87 15.45 -4.00 -3.18
CA ILE A 87 16.44 -3.06 -3.71
C ILE A 87 16.26 -1.67 -3.12
N GLY A 88 15.02 -1.18 -3.04
CA GLY A 88 14.71 0.11 -2.41
C GLY A 88 15.10 0.14 -0.93
N ALA A 89 14.88 -0.96 -0.20
CA ALA A 89 15.26 -1.09 1.20
C ALA A 89 16.78 -1.02 1.40
N LEU A 90 17.58 -1.62 0.52
CA LEU A 90 19.04 -1.51 0.56
C LEU A 90 19.52 -0.06 0.32
N ILE A 91 18.87 0.65 -0.60
CA ILE A 91 19.22 2.03 -0.95
C ILE A 91 18.78 3.03 0.14
N SER A 92 17.74 2.70 0.91
CA SER A 92 17.17 3.56 1.95
C SER A 92 18.19 4.07 2.98
N GLY A 93 19.17 3.25 3.38
CA GLY A 93 20.17 3.64 4.38
C GLY A 93 21.12 4.73 3.88
N PHE A 94 21.48 4.68 2.60
CA PHE A 94 22.28 5.71 1.95
C PHE A 94 21.48 6.99 1.68
N VAL A 95 20.23 6.86 1.26
CA VAL A 95 19.37 8.03 0.97
C VAL A 95 19.02 8.77 2.25
N GLY A 96 18.66 8.04 3.31
CA GLY A 96 18.27 8.62 4.60
C GLY A 96 19.38 9.38 5.30
N SER A 97 20.65 8.96 5.12
CA SER A 97 21.81 9.65 5.68
C SER A 97 22.21 10.89 4.88
N LYS A 98 22.02 10.89 3.55
CA LYS A 98 22.48 11.98 2.67
C LYS A 98 21.45 13.11 2.49
N PHE A 99 20.15 12.79 2.40
CA PHE A 99 19.11 13.77 2.06
C PHE A 99 18.31 14.27 3.28
N GLY A 100 18.47 13.65 4.44
CA GLY A 100 17.66 13.92 5.63
C GLY A 100 16.29 13.26 5.55
N ARG A 101 15.69 12.99 6.72
CA ARG A 101 14.49 12.13 6.82
C ARG A 101 13.25 12.72 6.17
N LEU A 102 12.99 14.01 6.36
CA LEU A 102 11.79 14.67 5.81
C LEU A 102 11.86 14.87 4.28
N ASN A 103 13.04 15.14 3.75
CA ASN A 103 13.21 15.31 2.30
C ASN A 103 13.15 13.96 1.57
N THR A 104 13.66 12.90 2.20
CA THR A 104 13.47 11.52 1.71
C THR A 104 11.98 11.21 1.58
N PHE A 105 11.18 11.63 2.56
CA PHE A 105 9.73 11.51 2.53
C PHE A 105 9.10 12.17 1.30
N ARG A 106 9.38 13.47 1.12
CA ARG A 106 8.83 14.26 0.02
C ARG A 106 9.26 13.74 -1.35
N GLY A 107 10.53 13.36 -1.48
CA GLY A 107 11.09 12.82 -2.72
C GLY A 107 10.45 11.49 -3.11
N SER A 108 10.33 10.56 -2.16
CA SER A 108 9.70 9.27 -2.42
C SER A 108 8.21 9.39 -2.73
N SER A 109 7.47 10.31 -2.10
CA SER A 109 6.06 10.56 -2.45
C SER A 109 5.89 10.98 -3.92
N ILE A 110 6.80 11.79 -4.47
CA ILE A 110 6.75 12.18 -5.89
C ILE A 110 6.98 10.96 -6.79
N VAL A 111 7.95 10.11 -6.46
CA VAL A 111 8.24 8.90 -7.23
C VAL A 111 7.06 7.92 -7.19
N SER A 112 6.42 7.77 -6.04
CA SER A 112 5.20 6.95 -5.90
C SER A 112 4.04 7.48 -6.73
N ILE A 113 3.81 8.79 -6.76
CA ILE A 113 2.77 9.40 -7.61
C ILE A 113 3.02 9.05 -9.09
N VAL A 114 4.27 9.13 -9.55
CA VAL A 114 4.61 8.74 -10.93
C VAL A 114 4.33 7.26 -11.19
N GLY A 115 4.70 6.37 -10.25
CA GLY A 115 4.41 4.94 -10.36
C GLY A 115 2.92 4.62 -10.40
N ILE A 116 2.10 5.33 -9.62
CA ILE A 116 0.64 5.19 -9.62
C ILE A 116 0.03 5.73 -10.93
N LEU A 117 0.53 6.86 -11.43
CA LEU A 117 0.09 7.43 -12.72
C LEU A 117 0.37 6.47 -13.89
N ILE A 118 1.51 5.77 -13.88
CA ILE A 118 1.81 4.77 -14.91
C ILE A 118 0.84 3.59 -14.82
N GLN A 119 0.50 3.14 -13.61
CA GLN A 119 -0.48 2.07 -13.41
C GLN A 119 -1.88 2.50 -13.83
N SER A 120 -2.33 3.71 -13.48
CA SER A 120 -3.67 4.20 -13.80
C SER A 120 -3.84 4.62 -15.27
N ALA A 121 -2.77 5.02 -15.95
CA ALA A 121 -2.78 5.33 -17.37
C ALA A 121 -2.70 4.08 -18.26
N THR A 122 -2.64 2.87 -17.69
CA THR A 122 -2.59 1.64 -18.49
C THR A 122 -3.97 1.33 -19.07
N ILE A 123 -4.02 1.15 -20.39
CA ILE A 123 -5.26 0.87 -21.13
C ILE A 123 -5.26 -0.58 -21.65
N ASP A 124 -4.14 -1.08 -22.22
CA ASP A 124 -4.13 -2.38 -22.93
C ASP A 124 -2.96 -3.32 -22.59
N SER A 125 -1.98 -2.93 -21.76
CA SER A 125 -0.75 -3.72 -21.55
C SER A 125 -0.50 -4.12 -20.10
N TYR A 126 -0.58 -5.43 -19.82
CA TYR A 126 -0.22 -6.01 -18.53
C TYR A 126 1.19 -5.62 -18.05
N TRP A 127 2.14 -5.49 -18.99
CA TRP A 127 3.53 -5.15 -18.68
C TRP A 127 3.71 -3.72 -18.17
N GLN A 128 2.86 -2.77 -18.55
CA GLN A 128 2.89 -1.40 -18.00
C GLN A 128 2.47 -1.38 -16.54
N ILE A 129 1.47 -2.18 -16.16
CA ILE A 129 1.05 -2.33 -14.76
C ILE A 129 2.21 -2.87 -13.93
N VAL A 130 2.87 -3.94 -14.39
CA VAL A 130 4.03 -4.53 -13.69
C VAL A 130 5.18 -3.52 -13.58
N ALA A 131 5.48 -2.76 -14.64
CA ALA A 131 6.54 -1.75 -14.60
C ALA A 131 6.24 -0.61 -13.62
N GLY A 132 5.02 -0.09 -13.62
CA GLY A 132 4.58 0.94 -12.67
C GLY A 132 4.61 0.44 -11.22
N GLN A 133 4.26 -0.83 -11.01
CA GLN A 133 4.30 -1.48 -9.70
C GLN A 133 5.73 -1.62 -9.17
N ILE A 134 6.70 -2.01 -10.00
CA ILE A 134 8.12 -2.10 -9.61
C ILE A 134 8.64 -0.73 -9.16
N ILE A 135 8.35 0.33 -9.91
CA ILE A 135 8.77 1.70 -9.57
C ILE A 135 8.17 2.12 -8.22
N ASN A 136 6.88 1.85 -8.03
CA ASN A 136 6.20 2.16 -6.79
C ASN A 136 6.76 1.36 -5.59
N SER A 137 7.04 0.06 -5.78
CA SER A 137 7.66 -0.78 -4.75
C SER A 137 9.09 -0.35 -4.40
N MET A 138 9.84 0.18 -5.36
CA MET A 138 11.17 0.73 -5.09
C MET A 138 11.10 2.00 -4.22
N ALA A 139 10.18 2.92 -4.54
CA ALA A 139 9.94 4.12 -3.73
C ALA A 139 9.55 3.77 -2.29
N LEU A 140 8.74 2.72 -2.14
CA LEU A 140 8.38 2.17 -0.84
C LEU A 140 9.58 1.62 -0.07
N GLY A 141 10.44 0.82 -0.71
CA GLY A 141 11.61 0.25 -0.04
C GLY A 141 12.48 1.34 0.58
N VAL A 142 12.61 2.47 -0.12
CA VAL A 142 13.34 3.65 0.36
C VAL A 142 12.68 4.27 1.60
N LEU A 143 11.35 4.26 1.69
CA LEU A 143 10.58 4.84 2.80
C LEU A 143 10.51 3.95 4.05
N ALA A 144 10.62 2.63 3.90
CA ALA A 144 10.38 1.66 4.97
C ALA A 144 11.21 1.92 6.26
N ASN A 145 12.44 2.40 6.12
CA ASN A 145 13.35 2.70 7.24
C ASN A 145 13.23 4.12 7.83
N PRO A 146 13.16 5.21 7.04
CA PRO A 146 13.12 6.57 7.59
C PRO A 146 11.83 6.90 8.35
N ILE A 147 10.68 6.29 8.04
CA ILE A 147 9.40 6.58 8.72
C ILE A 147 9.43 6.21 10.21
N PRO A 148 9.67 4.95 10.61
CA PRO A 148 9.70 4.58 12.03
C PRO A 148 10.84 5.29 12.77
N ALA A 149 11.95 5.53 12.08
CA ALA A 149 13.08 6.27 12.64
C ALA A 149 12.69 7.73 12.94
N TYR A 150 12.01 8.42 12.03
CA TYR A 150 11.52 9.79 12.23
C TYR A 150 10.53 9.85 13.40
N LEU A 151 9.58 8.91 13.45
CA LEU A 151 8.61 8.84 14.54
C LEU A 151 9.30 8.65 15.90
N ALA A 152 10.37 7.86 15.91
CA ALA A 152 11.22 7.64 17.07
C ALA A 152 12.05 8.85 17.51
N GLU A 153 12.40 9.76 16.59
CA GLU A 153 13.12 11.01 16.90
C GLU A 153 12.21 12.13 17.40
N VAL A 154 10.97 12.16 16.92
CA VAL A 154 9.99 13.17 17.34
C VAL A 154 9.28 12.76 18.64
N ALA A 155 9.33 11.47 19.00
CA ALA A 155 8.68 10.94 20.19
C ALA A 155 9.41 11.29 21.50
N PRO A 156 8.68 11.70 22.57
CA PRO A 156 9.20 11.70 23.94
C PRO A 156 9.62 10.30 24.39
N LEU A 157 10.66 10.19 25.23
CA LEU A 157 11.19 8.90 25.70
C LEU A 157 10.11 7.98 26.28
N SER A 158 9.13 8.54 27.00
CA SER A 158 8.08 7.81 27.71
C SER A 158 7.05 7.14 26.81
N ILE A 159 6.82 7.66 25.59
CA ILE A 159 5.71 7.24 24.71
C ILE A 159 6.17 6.75 23.32
N ARG A 160 7.48 6.63 23.10
CA ARG A 160 8.06 6.21 21.81
C ARG A 160 7.49 4.88 21.30
N GLY A 161 7.32 3.90 22.19
CA GLY A 161 6.73 2.60 21.83
C GLY A 161 5.25 2.73 21.42
N THR A 162 4.48 3.54 22.15
CA THR A 162 3.06 3.77 21.88
C THR A 162 2.84 4.43 20.51
N LEU A 163 3.66 5.43 20.16
CA LEU A 163 3.56 6.11 18.86
C LEU A 163 3.85 5.18 17.68
N VAL A 164 4.87 4.33 17.79
CA VAL A 164 5.19 3.34 16.75
C VAL A 164 4.08 2.28 16.63
N ASN A 165 3.50 1.85 17.75
CA ASN A 165 2.37 0.92 17.73
C ASN A 165 1.10 1.55 17.13
N CYS A 166 0.82 2.83 17.42
CA CYS A 166 -0.27 3.56 16.78
C CYS A 166 -0.09 3.64 15.27
N TYR A 167 1.13 3.89 14.79
CA TYR A 167 1.44 3.86 13.35
C TYR A 167 1.11 2.49 12.73
N HIS A 168 1.52 1.40 13.37
CA HIS A 168 1.25 0.04 12.87
C HIS A 168 -0.24 -0.34 12.94
N PHE A 169 -0.96 0.15 13.96
CA PHE A 169 -2.39 -0.05 14.09
C PHE A 169 -3.17 0.59 12.94
N ILE A 170 -2.82 1.82 12.55
CA ILE A 170 -3.52 2.51 11.44
C ILE A 170 -3.27 1.77 10.11
N ILE A 171 -2.06 1.25 9.87
CA ILE A 171 -1.78 0.37 8.72
C ILE A 171 -2.69 -0.87 8.71
N GLY A 172 -2.85 -1.52 9.85
CA GLY A 172 -3.74 -2.67 9.99
C GLY A 172 -5.20 -2.35 9.66
N VAL A 173 -5.70 -1.20 10.14
CA VAL A 173 -7.06 -0.72 9.82
C VAL A 173 -7.23 -0.45 8.32
N GLY A 174 -6.24 0.19 7.68
CA GLY A 174 -6.26 0.43 6.23
C GLY A 174 -6.34 -0.86 5.42
N ALA A 175 -5.58 -1.89 5.81
CA ALA A 175 -5.62 -3.20 5.16
C ALA A 175 -7.01 -3.85 5.25
N VAL A 176 -7.68 -3.77 6.41
CA VAL A 176 -9.05 -4.31 6.58
C VAL A 176 -10.03 -3.60 5.65
N LEU A 177 -9.98 -2.26 5.59
CA LEU A 177 -10.87 -1.47 4.72
C LEU A 177 -10.75 -1.87 3.25
N ILE A 178 -9.53 -2.05 2.74
CA ILE A 178 -9.30 -2.47 1.35
C ILE A 178 -9.88 -3.87 1.11
N ASN A 179 -9.67 -4.80 2.04
CA ASN A 179 -10.25 -6.15 1.95
C ASN A 179 -11.79 -6.11 1.92
N THR A 180 -12.42 -5.27 2.73
CA THR A 180 -13.88 -5.08 2.71
C THR A 180 -14.36 -4.43 1.40
N CYS A 181 -13.64 -3.44 0.86
CA CYS A 181 -13.97 -2.83 -0.43
C CYS A 181 -13.91 -3.85 -1.57
N LYS A 182 -12.88 -4.71 -1.60
CA LYS A 182 -12.75 -5.78 -2.60
C LYS A 182 -13.90 -6.78 -2.51
N TRP A 183 -14.25 -7.20 -1.30
CA TRP A 183 -15.40 -8.07 -1.07
C TRP A 183 -16.70 -7.43 -1.60
N SER A 184 -16.91 -6.15 -1.32
CA SER A 184 -18.06 -5.41 -1.83
C SER A 184 -18.08 -5.30 -3.36
N MET A 185 -16.91 -5.13 -4.00
CA MET A 185 -16.81 -5.12 -5.47
C MET A 185 -17.14 -6.50 -6.06
N HIS A 186 -16.68 -7.58 -5.42
CA HIS A 186 -16.99 -8.94 -5.85
C HIS A 186 -18.49 -9.25 -5.78
N GLU A 187 -19.19 -8.84 -4.71
CA GLU A 187 -20.65 -9.00 -4.59
C GLU A 187 -21.43 -8.25 -5.68
N ARG A 188 -20.94 -7.08 -6.13
CA ARG A 188 -21.55 -6.31 -7.22
C ARG A 188 -21.41 -7.01 -8.59
N GLY A 189 -20.39 -7.84 -8.77
CA GLY A 189 -20.22 -8.67 -9.98
C GLY A 189 -21.31 -9.72 -10.16
N HIS A 190 -22.01 -10.13 -9.10
CA HIS A 190 -23.11 -11.09 -9.17
C HIS A 190 -24.49 -10.44 -9.40
N THR A 191 -24.61 -9.11 -9.22
CA THR A 191 -25.89 -8.37 -9.29
C THR A 191 -25.96 -7.35 -10.43
N ALA A 192 -24.86 -7.12 -11.16
CA ALA A 192 -24.85 -6.22 -12.31
C ALA A 192 -25.60 -6.84 -13.51
N PRO A 193 -26.61 -6.14 -14.10
CA PRO A 193 -27.17 -6.57 -15.36
C PRO A 193 -26.09 -6.54 -16.45
N PRO A 194 -26.20 -7.37 -17.51
CA PRO A 194 -25.20 -7.51 -18.59
C PRO A 194 -24.94 -6.24 -19.43
N PHE A 195 -25.47 -5.08 -19.04
CA PHE A 195 -25.42 -3.82 -19.78
C PHE A 195 -24.06 -3.12 -19.75
N PHE A 196 -23.15 -3.46 -18.82
CA PHE A 196 -21.85 -2.80 -18.71
C PHE A 196 -20.70 -3.48 -19.50
N SER A 197 -20.98 -4.54 -20.26
CA SER A 197 -19.94 -5.39 -20.87
C SER A 197 -19.57 -5.04 -22.32
N SER A 198 -20.16 -4.05 -23.00
CA SER A 198 -19.93 -3.91 -24.45
C SER A 198 -20.00 -2.51 -25.08
N SER A 199 -20.09 -1.42 -24.32
CA SER A 199 -20.35 -0.09 -24.94
C SER A 199 -19.31 1.00 -24.71
N TRP A 200 -18.21 0.73 -23.99
CA TRP A 200 -17.20 1.75 -23.68
C TRP A 200 -15.75 1.40 -24.07
N CYS A 201 -15.54 0.30 -24.79
CA CYS A 201 -14.29 0.04 -25.52
C CYS A 201 -14.57 0.14 -27.04
N LEU A 202 -14.59 1.37 -27.54
CA LEU A 202 -14.20 1.71 -28.90
C LEU A 202 -13.12 2.78 -28.82
#